data_AF-A0A2N2A5V8-F1
#
_entry.id   AF-A0A2N2A5V8-F1
#
_cell.length_a   1.000
_cell.length_b   1.000
_cell.length_c   1.000
_cell.angle_alpha   90.00
_cell.angle_beta   90.00
_cell.angle_gamma   90.00
#
_symmetry.space_group_name_H-M   'P 1'
#
loop_
_entity.id
_entity.type
_entity.pdbx_description
1 polymer ?
#
loop_
_entity_poly.entity_id
_entity_poly.type
_entity_poly.pdbx_seq_one_letter_code
_entity_poly.pdbx_strand_id
1 'polypeptide(L)'
;MTYRDGYAAYLQQLPQDAEYVKTSETRVVLGYTSDLDVLLEWDSEVFSEIISKYLREEPSYQIGDVIDSLESFARIVAYHMIHGLGGEADITNIQVCEYLEKKFQTEYALGGTCAQGAAALNAIGFPVLAHITDRSNEVCRLMSGDGLQTVTKQGVVPMMQSATTELPVRHMILQYPKGAVICANGRTYKAPLSNRLILDYDTIHKRMPVDPWFYEYCESHAEQIPVYCISGLNAIVDERIMSAKIEELIQHFQAVKQRNADCIVYLEGACYLNPELKNLVFDRMSSVVDIYGMNEEELVDHACRFGLKTDKENLPSVLKALGLLLEKYPVRGIVMHTKDYAMYFGQKLPNVNMEKGLTIGNLMAATRARTGRYGTYQDCSDSMELALSAEGIRFAHELQHTDFTDCVCIVPSRYMEHPKYTIGLGDTFMAGCLTALIR
;
A
#
# COMPACT_ATOMS: atom_id res chain seq x y z
N MET A 1 -27.27 -19.39 7.50
CA MET A 1 -26.29 -20.47 7.70
C MET A 1 -25.05 -19.88 8.36
N THR A 2 -24.37 -20.60 9.25
CA THR A 2 -23.12 -20.11 9.85
C THR A 2 -22.06 -19.89 8.77
N TYR A 3 -21.29 -18.80 8.85
CA TYR A 3 -20.14 -18.56 7.95
C TYR A 3 -19.21 -19.78 7.93
N ARG A 4 -18.78 -20.21 6.74
CA ARG A 4 -17.88 -21.35 6.58
C ARG A 4 -16.46 -20.85 6.40
N ASP A 5 -15.60 -21.22 7.34
CA ASP A 5 -14.18 -20.88 7.29
C ASP A 5 -13.46 -21.65 6.17
N GLY A 6 -13.01 -20.92 5.14
CA GLY A 6 -12.31 -21.46 3.97
C GLY A 6 -10.78 -21.40 4.03
N TYR A 7 -10.19 -20.83 5.09
CA TYR A 7 -8.76 -20.49 5.13
C TYR A 7 -7.85 -21.69 4.88
N ALA A 8 -8.08 -22.81 5.57
CA ALA A 8 -7.24 -24.01 5.42
C ALA A 8 -7.30 -24.59 4.00
N ALA A 9 -8.50 -24.60 3.39
CA ALA A 9 -8.69 -25.16 2.05
C ALA A 9 -8.03 -24.29 0.97
N TYR A 10 -8.09 -22.96 1.11
CA TYR A 10 -7.45 -22.03 0.18
C TYR A 10 -5.93 -21.95 0.36
N LEU A 11 -5.44 -22.01 1.60
CA LEU A 11 -4.00 -22.05 1.88
C LEU A 11 -3.34 -23.27 1.22
N GLN A 12 -3.94 -24.46 1.31
CA GLN A 12 -3.41 -25.70 0.73
C GLN A 12 -3.24 -25.66 -0.80
N GLN A 13 -3.88 -24.71 -1.49
CA GLN A 13 -3.75 -24.55 -2.94
C GLN A 13 -2.52 -23.73 -3.34
N LEU A 14 -2.04 -22.84 -2.46
CA LEU A 14 -0.97 -21.89 -2.79
C LEU A 14 0.31 -22.54 -3.33
N PRO A 15 0.81 -23.68 -2.80
CA PRO A 15 2.03 -24.28 -3.34
C PRO A 15 1.86 -24.71 -4.81
N GLN A 16 0.68 -25.21 -5.17
CA GLN A 16 0.37 -25.61 -6.54
C GLN A 16 0.22 -24.38 -7.46
N ASP A 17 -0.46 -23.34 -6.99
CA ASP A 17 -0.59 -22.08 -7.74
C ASP A 17 0.78 -21.44 -8.00
N ALA A 18 1.64 -21.38 -6.97
CA ALA A 18 2.98 -20.83 -7.09
C ALA A 18 3.84 -21.65 -8.07
N GLU A 19 3.77 -22.98 -8.00
CA GLU A 19 4.49 -23.87 -8.93
C GLU A 19 3.99 -23.70 -10.37
N TYR A 20 2.69 -23.49 -10.57
CA TYR A 20 2.13 -23.17 -11.87
C TYR A 20 2.73 -21.87 -12.43
N VAL A 21 2.81 -20.79 -11.64
CA VAL A 21 3.43 -19.54 -12.13
C VAL A 21 4.94 -19.72 -12.41
N LYS A 22 5.66 -20.52 -11.62
CA LYS A 22 7.10 -20.79 -11.83
C LYS A 22 7.39 -21.56 -13.11
N THR A 23 6.54 -22.53 -13.45
CA THR A 23 6.77 -23.45 -14.55
C THR A 23 6.07 -23.03 -15.84
N SER A 24 5.10 -22.13 -15.77
CA SER A 24 4.45 -21.51 -16.91
C SER A 24 5.13 -20.22 -17.36
N GLU A 25 4.63 -19.65 -18.46
CA GLU A 25 5.04 -18.31 -18.89
C GLU A 25 4.30 -17.18 -18.16
N THR A 26 3.38 -17.51 -17.25
CA THR A 26 2.54 -16.55 -16.52
C THR A 26 3.38 -15.52 -15.76
N ARG A 27 2.96 -14.25 -15.79
CA ARG A 27 3.61 -13.12 -15.11
C ARG A 27 2.61 -12.33 -14.29
N VAL A 28 2.77 -12.35 -12.96
CA VAL A 28 2.08 -11.43 -12.05
C VAL A 28 2.89 -10.14 -12.02
N VAL A 29 2.27 -9.02 -12.42
CA VAL A 29 2.95 -7.74 -12.58
C VAL A 29 2.52 -6.74 -11.52
N LEU A 30 3.49 -6.11 -10.84
CA LEU A 30 3.27 -5.07 -9.83
C LEU A 30 4.12 -3.82 -10.13
N GLY A 31 3.57 -2.62 -10.00
CA GLY A 31 4.33 -1.36 -10.12
C GLY A 31 3.61 -0.16 -9.47
N TYR A 32 4.23 0.98 -9.23
CA TYR A 32 5.53 1.40 -9.74
C TYR A 32 6.45 1.96 -8.66
N THR A 33 5.91 2.59 -7.61
CA THR A 33 6.74 3.26 -6.61
C THR A 33 7.39 2.30 -5.63
N SER A 34 8.61 2.64 -5.24
CA SER A 34 9.38 2.05 -4.16
C SER A 34 10.26 3.11 -3.52
N ASP A 35 10.58 2.89 -2.26
CA ASP A 35 11.42 3.74 -1.44
C ASP A 35 12.00 2.93 -0.28
N LEU A 36 12.90 3.56 0.47
CA LEU A 36 13.44 3.06 1.72
C LEU A 36 12.75 3.77 2.89
N ASP A 37 11.89 3.03 3.59
CA ASP A 37 11.36 3.44 4.87
C ASP A 37 12.48 3.40 5.91
N VAL A 38 12.84 4.56 6.44
CA VAL A 38 13.86 4.73 7.48
C VAL A 38 13.15 4.92 8.80
N LEU A 39 12.96 3.83 9.55
CA LEU A 39 12.26 3.80 10.83
C LEU A 39 13.19 4.30 11.93
N LEU A 40 12.91 5.49 12.45
CA LEU A 40 13.65 6.08 13.57
C LEU A 40 12.98 5.68 14.89
N GLU A 41 13.69 4.89 15.71
CA GLU A 41 13.21 4.53 17.05
C GLU A 41 13.15 5.78 17.94
N TRP A 42 12.03 5.97 18.62
CA TRP A 42 11.86 7.14 19.48
C TRP A 42 12.83 7.13 20.66
N ASP A 43 13.67 8.15 20.72
CA ASP A 43 14.52 8.44 21.86
C ASP A 43 14.27 9.88 22.35
N SER A 44 13.71 9.98 23.56
CA SER A 44 13.40 11.27 24.19
C SER A 44 14.63 12.10 24.52
N GLU A 45 15.78 11.48 24.81
CA GLU A 45 17.02 12.19 25.10
C GLU A 45 17.61 12.77 23.82
N VAL A 46 17.67 11.96 22.75
CA VAL A 46 18.14 12.41 21.43
C VAL A 46 17.26 13.53 20.91
N PHE A 47 15.93 13.36 20.96
CA PHE A 47 15.02 14.40 20.50
C PHE A 47 15.14 15.68 21.34
N SER A 48 15.29 15.57 22.67
CA SER A 48 15.53 16.73 23.54
C SER A 48 16.85 17.44 23.24
N GLU A 49 17.91 16.71 22.89
CA GLU A 49 19.19 17.29 22.43
C GLU A 49 18.95 18.14 21.18
N ILE A 50 18.24 17.59 20.18
CA ILE A 50 17.91 18.28 18.93
C ILE A 50 17.11 19.56 19.22
N ILE A 51 16.05 19.47 20.03
CA ILE A 51 15.23 20.62 20.41
C ILE A 51 16.09 21.69 21.10
N SER A 52 16.91 21.31 22.08
CA SER A 52 17.75 22.26 22.83
C SER A 52 18.76 23.00 21.95
N LYS A 53 19.25 22.33 20.90
CA LYS A 53 20.32 22.85 20.04
C LYS A 53 19.81 23.65 18.85
N TYR A 54 18.67 23.25 18.28
CA TYR A 54 18.19 23.74 16.98
C TYR A 54 16.83 24.44 17.01
N LEU A 55 16.00 24.24 18.05
CA LEU A 55 14.74 24.98 18.13
C LEU A 55 15.00 26.44 18.52
N ARG A 56 14.90 27.36 17.55
CA ARG A 56 15.08 28.81 17.76
C ARG A 56 13.79 29.56 18.04
N GLU A 57 12.68 29.02 17.55
CA GLU A 57 11.36 29.64 17.53
C GLU A 57 10.36 28.82 18.35
N GLU A 58 9.14 29.32 18.54
CA GLU A 58 8.07 28.45 19.03
C GLU A 58 7.75 27.37 17.99
N PRO A 59 7.43 26.14 18.42
CA PRO A 59 6.97 25.09 17.52
C PRO A 59 5.80 25.58 16.66
N SER A 60 5.94 25.48 15.34
CA SER A 60 4.94 25.91 14.37
C SER A 60 5.01 25.07 13.11
N TYR A 61 3.91 25.05 12.35
CA TYR A 61 3.84 24.40 11.04
C TYR A 61 2.83 25.14 10.17
N GLN A 62 3.17 25.33 8.90
CA GLN A 62 2.27 25.83 7.87
C GLN A 62 2.25 24.85 6.69
N ILE A 63 1.12 24.80 5.98
CA ILE A 63 1.02 23.99 4.76
C ILE A 63 2.06 24.49 3.75
N GLY A 64 2.88 23.57 3.23
CA GLY A 64 3.99 23.86 2.33
C GLY A 64 5.32 24.14 3.01
N ASP A 65 5.38 24.10 4.35
CA ASP A 65 6.65 24.08 5.08
C ASP A 65 7.46 22.84 4.67
N VAL A 66 8.78 23.03 4.52
CA VAL A 66 9.74 21.96 4.21
C VAL A 66 10.83 21.90 5.28
N ILE A 67 11.47 20.74 5.39
CA ILE A 67 12.61 20.50 6.27
C ILE A 67 13.89 20.61 5.44
N ASP A 68 14.48 21.79 5.45
CA ASP A 68 15.76 22.12 4.80
C ASP A 68 16.96 22.14 5.77
N SER A 69 16.69 22.03 7.07
CA SER A 69 17.67 22.15 8.15
C SER A 69 17.19 21.48 9.43
N LEU A 70 18.09 21.31 10.40
CA LEU A 70 17.71 20.80 11.71
C LEU A 70 16.86 21.81 12.52
N GLU A 71 16.92 23.10 12.18
CA GLU A 71 16.07 24.12 12.81
C GLU A 71 14.61 23.99 12.32
N SER A 72 14.40 23.82 11.02
CA SER A 72 13.07 23.55 10.46
C SER A 72 12.55 22.18 10.90
N PHE A 73 13.39 21.14 10.94
CA PHE A 73 13.04 19.83 11.53
C PHE A 73 12.53 19.99 12.97
N ALA A 74 13.31 20.65 13.85
CA ALA A 74 12.96 20.82 15.24
C ALA A 74 11.63 21.59 15.40
N ARG A 75 11.43 22.66 14.63
CA ARG A 75 10.21 23.48 14.65
C ARG A 75 8.97 22.68 14.24
N ILE A 76 9.03 21.98 13.10
CA ILE A 76 7.90 21.28 12.50
C ILE A 76 7.54 20.01 13.29
N VAL A 77 8.53 19.19 13.64
CA VAL A 77 8.29 17.93 14.36
C VAL A 77 7.81 18.20 15.78
N ALA A 78 8.38 19.20 16.47
CA ALA A 78 7.89 19.61 17.79
C ALA A 78 6.43 20.08 17.71
N TYR A 79 6.05 20.84 16.68
CA TYR A 79 4.67 21.31 16.52
C TYR A 79 3.69 20.13 16.44
N HIS A 80 3.97 19.14 15.60
CA HIS A 80 3.13 17.97 15.48
C HIS A 80 3.05 17.19 16.79
N MET A 81 4.20 16.99 17.45
CA MET A 81 4.28 16.27 18.72
C MET A 81 3.44 16.92 19.83
N ILE A 82 3.55 18.25 20.03
CA ILE A 82 2.84 18.93 21.14
C ILE A 82 1.33 18.99 20.92
N HIS A 83 0.87 18.87 19.68
CA HIS A 83 -0.55 18.81 19.33
C HIS A 83 -1.06 17.36 19.16
N GLY A 84 -0.20 16.34 19.21
CA GLY A 84 -0.56 14.94 19.02
C GLY A 84 -0.95 14.59 17.57
N LEU A 85 -0.45 15.36 16.61
CA LEU A 85 -0.75 15.22 15.19
C LEU A 85 0.22 14.27 14.51
N GLY A 86 -0.32 13.45 13.60
CA GLY A 86 0.47 12.81 12.57
C GLY A 86 0.61 13.77 11.40
N GLY A 87 1.51 13.48 10.47
CA GLY A 87 1.68 14.34 9.31
C GLY A 87 2.78 13.88 8.39
N GLU A 88 2.93 14.61 7.30
CA GLU A 88 3.92 14.38 6.26
C GLU A 88 4.59 15.72 5.92
N ALA A 89 5.91 15.72 5.72
CA ALA A 89 6.67 16.92 5.39
C ALA A 89 7.90 16.58 4.54
N ASP A 90 8.10 17.30 3.44
CA ASP A 90 9.24 17.07 2.56
C ASP A 90 10.55 17.50 3.24
N ILE A 91 11.57 16.64 3.22
CA ILE A 91 12.96 16.98 3.50
C ILE A 91 13.62 17.38 2.18
N THR A 92 14.21 18.58 2.12
CA THR A 92 14.92 19.06 0.93
C THR A 92 16.44 19.02 1.07
N ASN A 93 16.93 18.74 2.28
CA ASN A 93 18.36 18.64 2.56
C ASN A 93 18.74 17.27 3.12
N ILE A 94 19.50 16.50 2.34
CA ILE A 94 19.97 15.15 2.69
C ILE A 94 20.77 15.09 4.00
N GLN A 95 21.42 16.19 4.38
CA GLN A 95 22.22 16.26 5.62
C GLN A 95 21.34 16.12 6.87
N VAL A 96 20.04 16.46 6.76
CA VAL A 96 19.07 16.20 7.82
C VAL A 96 18.84 14.70 7.97
N CYS A 97 18.61 13.97 6.86
CA CYS A 97 18.47 12.51 6.87
C CYS A 97 19.70 11.84 7.49
N GLU A 98 20.89 12.16 6.99
CA GLU A 98 22.16 11.60 7.48
C GLU A 98 22.39 11.89 8.97
N TYR A 99 22.01 13.08 9.44
CA TYR A 99 22.10 13.44 10.85
C TYR A 99 21.16 12.60 11.72
N LEU A 100 19.92 12.41 11.28
CA LEU A 100 18.91 11.65 12.00
C LEU A 100 19.28 10.16 12.07
N GLU A 101 19.68 9.55 10.95
CA GLU A 101 20.14 8.15 10.90
C GLU A 101 21.35 7.90 11.82
N LYS A 102 22.23 8.90 11.97
CA LYS A 102 23.38 8.81 12.87
C LYS A 102 23.00 8.97 14.35
N LYS A 103 21.93 9.69 14.65
CA LYS A 103 21.55 10.06 16.02
C LYS A 103 20.55 9.10 16.64
N PHE A 104 19.60 8.61 15.86
CA PHE A 104 18.59 7.65 16.32
C PHE A 104 19.00 6.23 15.95
N GLN A 105 18.56 5.27 16.77
CA GLN A 105 18.56 3.88 16.33
C GLN A 105 17.60 3.76 15.14
N THR A 106 18.09 3.15 14.05
CA THR A 106 17.42 3.15 12.76
C THR A 106 17.23 1.73 12.27
N GLU A 107 16.02 1.40 11.83
CA GLU A 107 15.71 0.20 11.08
C GLU A 107 15.26 0.55 9.66
N TYR A 108 15.59 -0.30 8.69
CA TYR A 108 15.22 -0.08 7.29
C TYR A 108 14.13 -1.07 6.87
N ALA A 109 13.09 -0.53 6.26
CA ALA A 109 11.99 -1.30 5.70
C ALA A 109 11.76 -0.92 4.23
N LEU A 110 11.02 -1.77 3.52
CA LEU A 110 10.65 -1.51 2.14
C LEU A 110 9.38 -0.68 2.13
N GLY A 111 9.42 0.49 1.50
CA GLY A 111 8.24 1.31 1.22
C GLY A 111 7.77 1.17 -0.24
N GLY A 112 6.65 1.81 -0.54
CA GLY A 112 5.93 1.71 -1.82
C GLY A 112 4.98 0.51 -1.92
N THR A 113 3.70 0.78 -2.18
CA THR A 113 2.60 -0.22 -2.14
C THR A 113 2.89 -1.46 -2.99
N CYS A 114 3.27 -1.28 -4.25
CA CYS A 114 3.50 -2.42 -5.14
C CYS A 114 4.84 -3.13 -4.89
N ALA A 115 5.86 -2.43 -4.38
CA ALA A 115 7.11 -3.04 -3.95
C ALA A 115 6.87 -3.95 -2.72
N GLN A 116 6.13 -3.45 -1.73
CA GLN A 116 5.72 -4.21 -0.55
C GLN A 116 4.83 -5.41 -0.94
N GLY A 117 3.87 -5.20 -1.84
CA GLY A 117 3.02 -6.27 -2.35
C GLY A 117 3.81 -7.36 -3.07
N ALA A 118 4.80 -6.98 -3.89
CA ALA A 118 5.67 -7.92 -4.59
C ALA A 118 6.52 -8.75 -3.63
N ALA A 119 7.13 -8.10 -2.63
CA ALA A 119 7.88 -8.79 -1.58
C ALA A 119 7.00 -9.73 -0.76
N ALA A 120 5.77 -9.33 -0.43
CA ALA A 120 4.82 -10.15 0.30
C ALA A 120 4.40 -11.40 -0.49
N LEU A 121 4.05 -11.24 -1.77
CA LEU A 121 3.66 -12.34 -2.64
C LEU A 121 4.82 -13.30 -2.91
N ASN A 122 6.04 -12.76 -3.02
CA ASN A 122 7.24 -13.57 -3.16
C ASN A 122 7.59 -14.37 -1.89
N ALA A 123 7.35 -13.81 -0.70
CA ALA A 123 7.62 -14.50 0.56
C ALA A 123 6.80 -15.79 0.72
N ILE A 124 5.60 -15.87 0.12
CA ILE A 124 4.78 -17.10 0.07
C ILE A 124 5.08 -17.98 -1.16
N GLY A 125 6.09 -17.63 -1.96
CA GLY A 125 6.70 -18.49 -2.97
C GLY A 125 6.35 -18.17 -4.42
N PHE A 126 5.58 -17.11 -4.70
CA PHE A 126 5.22 -16.74 -6.07
C PHE A 126 6.32 -15.89 -6.73
N PRO A 127 6.70 -16.17 -7.99
CA PRO A 127 7.53 -15.26 -8.77
C PRO A 127 6.71 -14.02 -9.16
N VAL A 128 7.35 -12.86 -9.15
CA VAL A 128 6.70 -11.57 -9.44
C VAL A 128 7.61 -10.74 -10.34
N LEU A 129 7.03 -10.16 -11.38
CA LEU A 129 7.68 -9.15 -12.21
C LEU A 129 7.29 -7.77 -11.68
N ALA A 130 8.22 -7.06 -11.05
CA ALA A 130 7.98 -5.77 -10.44
C ALA A 130 8.68 -4.64 -11.19
N HIS A 131 7.99 -3.50 -11.34
CA HIS A 131 8.64 -2.21 -11.59
C HIS A 131 8.78 -1.46 -10.28
N ILE A 132 9.95 -0.88 -10.05
CA ILE A 132 10.26 -0.10 -8.84
C ILE A 132 11.00 1.19 -9.24
N THR A 133 10.62 2.32 -8.64
CA THR A 133 11.21 3.64 -8.93
C THR A 133 12.57 3.84 -8.29
N ASP A 134 12.78 3.28 -7.10
CA ASP A 134 14.03 3.29 -6.36
C ASP A 134 14.75 1.94 -6.57
N ARG A 135 15.88 1.98 -7.28
CA ARG A 135 16.79 0.84 -7.49
C ARG A 135 18.10 1.01 -6.72
N SER A 136 18.09 1.67 -5.58
CA SER A 136 19.22 1.68 -4.65
C SER A 136 19.57 0.25 -4.20
N ASN A 137 20.80 0.06 -3.72
CA ASN A 137 21.24 -1.26 -3.25
C ASN A 137 20.39 -1.75 -2.07
N GLU A 138 19.94 -0.85 -1.22
CA GLU A 138 19.11 -1.11 -0.04
C GLU A 138 17.75 -1.65 -0.45
N VAL A 139 17.03 -0.95 -1.33
CA VAL A 139 15.69 -1.37 -1.80
C VAL A 139 15.76 -2.68 -2.58
N CYS A 140 16.71 -2.79 -3.51
CA CYS A 140 16.90 -4.04 -4.26
C CYS A 140 17.23 -5.23 -3.34
N ARG A 141 17.97 -5.01 -2.23
CA ARG A 141 18.28 -6.05 -1.25
C ARG A 141 17.05 -6.50 -0.48
N LEU A 142 16.18 -5.57 -0.10
CA LEU A 142 14.90 -5.89 0.53
C LEU A 142 13.96 -6.65 -0.42
N MET A 143 14.18 -6.53 -1.74
CA MET A 143 13.45 -7.24 -2.80
C MET A 143 14.28 -8.34 -3.48
N SER A 144 15.25 -8.94 -2.78
CA SER A 144 16.19 -9.93 -3.36
C SER A 144 15.74 -11.40 -3.28
N GLY A 145 14.46 -11.65 -2.98
CA GLY A 145 13.90 -12.99 -2.93
C GLY A 145 13.91 -13.69 -4.29
N ASP A 146 14.00 -15.04 -4.26
CA ASP A 146 14.05 -15.84 -5.48
C ASP A 146 12.73 -15.71 -6.27
N GLY A 147 12.81 -15.39 -7.56
CA GLY A 147 11.65 -15.10 -8.40
C GLY A 147 11.17 -13.65 -8.39
N LEU A 148 11.79 -12.74 -7.61
CA LEU A 148 11.59 -11.29 -7.79
C LEU A 148 12.44 -10.77 -8.93
N GLN A 149 11.79 -10.32 -9.99
CA GLN A 149 12.44 -9.86 -11.21
C GLN A 149 11.94 -8.48 -11.61
N THR A 150 12.74 -7.79 -12.42
CA THR A 150 12.35 -6.55 -13.08
C THR A 150 12.83 -6.55 -14.53
N VAL A 151 12.38 -5.57 -15.32
CA VAL A 151 12.79 -5.41 -16.71
C VAL A 151 13.78 -4.27 -16.80
N THR A 152 14.94 -4.54 -17.38
CA THR A 152 15.93 -3.53 -17.74
C THR A 152 16.13 -3.52 -19.25
N LYS A 153 17.02 -2.66 -19.75
CA LYS A 153 17.42 -2.65 -21.15
C LYS A 153 17.99 -4.00 -21.63
N GLN A 154 18.51 -4.82 -20.71
CA GLN A 154 19.06 -6.15 -21.00
C GLN A 154 18.00 -7.26 -21.00
N GLY A 155 16.73 -6.93 -20.71
CA GLY A 155 15.62 -7.86 -20.56
C GLY A 155 15.24 -8.08 -19.11
N VAL A 156 14.60 -9.23 -18.84
CA VAL A 156 14.18 -9.60 -17.48
C VAL A 156 15.40 -10.06 -16.67
N VAL A 157 15.62 -9.44 -15.52
CA VAL A 157 16.73 -9.75 -14.62
C VAL A 157 16.22 -9.89 -13.17
N PRO A 158 16.89 -10.67 -12.31
CA PRO A 158 16.63 -10.65 -10.87
C PRO A 158 16.77 -9.24 -10.30
N MET A 159 15.95 -8.88 -9.31
CA MET A 159 15.86 -7.51 -8.80
C MET A 159 17.23 -6.93 -8.40
N MET A 160 18.06 -7.71 -7.70
CA MET A 160 19.41 -7.30 -7.30
C MET A 160 20.34 -6.91 -8.45
N GLN A 161 20.15 -7.50 -9.65
CA GLN A 161 20.98 -7.17 -10.80
C GLN A 161 20.58 -5.82 -11.43
N SER A 162 19.44 -5.25 -11.03
CA SER A 162 19.01 -3.92 -11.43
C SER A 162 19.49 -2.80 -10.49
N ALA A 163 20.15 -3.17 -9.38
CA ALA A 163 20.63 -2.21 -8.38
C ALA A 163 21.61 -1.20 -8.98
N THR A 164 21.48 0.04 -8.51
CA THR A 164 22.25 1.22 -8.91
C THR A 164 23.05 1.76 -7.72
N THR A 165 23.95 2.69 -7.97
CA THR A 165 24.73 3.39 -6.93
C THR A 165 24.05 4.68 -6.45
N GLU A 166 22.84 4.97 -6.94
CA GLU A 166 22.08 6.14 -6.51
C GLU A 166 21.67 6.00 -5.04
N LEU A 167 21.49 7.14 -4.37
CA LEU A 167 20.96 7.16 -3.01
C LEU A 167 19.48 6.74 -3.02
N PRO A 168 19.02 6.05 -1.97
CA PRO A 168 17.61 5.71 -1.85
C PRO A 168 16.73 6.95 -1.73
N VAL A 169 15.50 6.84 -2.25
CA VAL A 169 14.38 7.68 -1.84
C VAL A 169 14.10 7.32 -0.38
N ARG A 170 14.23 8.28 0.53
CA ARG A 170 14.09 8.01 1.96
C ARG A 170 12.79 8.58 2.48
N HIS A 171 11.95 7.74 3.07
CA HIS A 171 10.81 8.17 3.88
C HIS A 171 11.20 7.98 5.35
N MET A 172 11.55 9.08 6.02
CA MET A 172 12.02 9.03 7.40
C MET A 172 10.81 8.98 8.34
N ILE A 173 10.56 7.82 8.95
CA ILE A 173 9.39 7.62 9.81
C ILE A 173 9.79 7.79 11.26
N LEU A 174 9.24 8.81 11.91
CA LEU A 174 9.43 9.07 13.34
C LEU A 174 8.09 8.93 14.08
N GLN A 175 7.97 7.89 14.91
CA GLN A 175 6.79 7.67 15.75
C GLN A 175 7.07 8.14 17.17
N TYR A 176 6.27 9.07 17.70
CA TYR A 176 6.41 9.50 19.09
C TYR A 176 5.29 8.90 19.97
N PRO A 177 5.61 8.50 21.21
CA PRO A 177 4.63 7.93 22.12
C PRO A 177 3.83 9.02 22.83
N LYS A 178 2.58 8.69 23.18
CA LYS A 178 1.78 9.48 24.11
C LYS A 178 2.58 9.73 25.38
N GLY A 179 2.63 10.99 25.78
CA GLY A 179 3.31 11.42 26.99
C GLY A 179 4.81 11.70 26.82
N ALA A 180 5.37 11.58 25.62
CA ALA A 180 6.68 12.12 25.29
C ALA A 180 6.78 13.59 25.70
N VAL A 181 7.93 13.98 26.27
CA VAL A 181 8.15 15.31 26.84
C VAL A 181 9.26 16.02 26.08
N ILE A 182 9.04 17.30 25.78
CA ILE A 182 10.11 18.21 25.35
C ILE A 182 10.09 19.50 26.18
N CYS A 183 11.27 20.08 26.36
CA CYS A 183 11.44 21.38 26.98
C CYS A 183 11.92 22.38 25.93
N ALA A 184 11.13 23.42 25.67
CA ALA A 184 11.42 24.45 24.69
C ALA A 184 11.07 25.83 25.27
N ASN A 185 11.98 26.81 25.14
CA ASN A 185 11.77 28.20 25.58
C ASN A 185 11.26 28.35 27.04
N GLY A 186 11.77 27.51 27.95
CA GLY A 186 11.37 27.51 29.37
C GLY A 186 9.97 26.92 29.64
N ARG A 187 9.33 26.30 28.64
CA ARG A 187 8.08 25.57 28.76
C ARG A 187 8.30 24.08 28.58
N THR A 188 7.51 23.29 29.27
CA THR A 188 7.49 21.83 29.12
C THR A 188 6.21 21.44 28.39
N TYR A 189 6.36 20.74 27.28
CA TYR A 189 5.27 20.22 26.48
C TYR A 189 5.21 18.71 26.59
N LYS A 190 4.00 18.15 26.49
CA LYS A 190 3.76 16.71 26.56
C LYS A 190 2.84 16.28 25.43
N ALA A 191 3.25 15.24 24.69
CA ALA A 191 2.46 14.69 23.60
C ALA A 191 1.12 14.14 24.14
N PRO A 192 -0.04 14.61 23.66
CA PRO A 192 -1.33 14.17 24.17
C PRO A 192 -1.73 12.77 23.67
N LEU A 193 -1.18 12.35 22.52
CA LEU A 193 -1.44 11.10 21.82
C LEU A 193 -0.14 10.52 21.28
N SER A 194 -0.15 9.23 20.95
CA SER A 194 0.90 8.62 20.12
C SER A 194 0.58 8.92 18.66
N ASN A 195 1.57 9.33 17.88
CA ASN A 195 1.38 9.53 16.45
C ASN A 195 2.71 9.35 15.69
N ARG A 196 2.66 9.41 14.36
CA ARG A 196 3.85 9.31 13.50
C ARG A 196 3.93 10.46 12.52
N LEU A 197 5.16 10.86 12.21
CA LEU A 197 5.48 11.70 11.07
C LEU A 197 6.23 10.88 10.02
N ILE A 198 5.93 11.14 8.75
CA ILE A 198 6.68 10.65 7.60
C ILE A 198 7.37 11.87 7.00
N LEU A 199 8.70 11.83 6.87
CA LEU A 199 9.48 12.96 6.37
C LEU A 199 10.21 12.56 5.09
N ASP A 200 9.76 13.12 3.96
CA ASP A 200 10.08 12.57 2.65
C ASP A 200 11.27 13.27 2.02
N TYR A 201 12.40 12.58 1.92
CA TYR A 201 13.47 12.98 1.02
C TYR A 201 13.20 12.35 -0.35
N ASP A 202 12.23 12.92 -1.07
CA ASP A 202 11.67 12.33 -2.27
C ASP A 202 11.36 13.36 -3.36
N THR A 203 12.06 13.21 -4.49
CA THR A 203 11.78 13.94 -5.74
C THR A 203 11.31 13.02 -6.87
N ILE A 204 11.38 11.70 -6.67
CA ILE A 204 11.13 10.69 -7.69
C ILE A 204 9.64 10.39 -7.77
N HIS A 205 8.97 10.14 -6.64
CA HIS A 205 7.54 9.79 -6.66
C HIS A 205 6.66 10.95 -7.11
N LYS A 206 7.14 12.20 -7.00
CA LYS A 206 6.47 13.38 -7.54
C LYS A 206 6.31 13.35 -9.08
N ARG A 207 7.01 12.44 -9.78
CA ARG A 207 6.89 12.19 -11.23
C ARG A 207 6.55 10.74 -11.59
N MET A 208 6.82 9.79 -10.69
CA MET A 208 6.64 8.34 -10.90
C MET A 208 7.19 7.87 -12.25
N PRO A 209 8.52 7.95 -12.48
CA PRO A 209 9.11 7.50 -13.74
C PRO A 209 8.93 6.00 -13.90
N VAL A 210 8.53 5.58 -15.10
CA VAL A 210 8.45 4.16 -15.49
C VAL A 210 9.44 3.92 -16.61
N ASP A 211 10.19 2.82 -16.51
CA ASP A 211 11.21 2.49 -17.49
C ASP A 211 10.54 2.13 -18.84
N PRO A 212 10.94 2.73 -19.98
CA PRO A 212 10.32 2.43 -21.28
C PRO A 212 10.38 0.94 -21.65
N TRP A 213 11.48 0.26 -21.27
CA TRP A 213 11.66 -1.17 -21.49
C TRP A 213 10.64 -2.01 -20.72
N PHE A 214 10.19 -1.53 -19.56
CA PHE A 214 9.17 -2.21 -18.76
C PHE A 214 7.82 -2.16 -19.48
N TYR A 215 7.44 -0.99 -20.01
CA TYR A 215 6.24 -0.87 -20.84
C TYR A 215 6.32 -1.75 -22.08
N GLU A 216 7.41 -1.66 -22.84
CA GLU A 216 7.60 -2.46 -24.06
C GLU A 216 7.52 -3.96 -23.76
N TYR A 217 8.12 -4.42 -22.67
CA TYR A 217 8.05 -5.81 -22.26
C TYR A 217 6.62 -6.24 -21.91
N CYS A 218 5.92 -5.46 -21.07
CA CYS A 218 4.56 -5.81 -20.65
C CYS A 218 3.57 -5.76 -21.82
N GLU A 219 3.71 -4.80 -22.74
CA GLU A 219 2.90 -4.74 -23.96
C GLU A 219 3.21 -5.89 -24.90
N SER A 220 4.49 -6.24 -25.08
CA SER A 220 4.88 -7.32 -25.99
C SER A 220 4.49 -8.70 -25.49
N HIS A 221 4.45 -8.90 -24.17
CA HIS A 221 4.15 -10.17 -23.49
C HIS A 221 2.77 -10.16 -22.80
N ALA A 222 1.86 -9.27 -23.20
CA ALA A 222 0.57 -9.08 -22.54
C ALA A 222 -0.25 -10.37 -22.37
N GLU A 223 -0.18 -11.30 -23.32
CA GLU A 223 -0.88 -12.60 -23.28
C GLU A 223 -0.47 -13.47 -22.07
N GLN A 224 0.72 -13.22 -21.51
CA GLN A 224 1.25 -13.93 -20.35
C GLN A 224 0.89 -13.26 -19.01
N ILE A 225 0.25 -12.08 -19.05
CA ILE A 225 -0.03 -11.25 -17.86
C ILE A 225 -1.51 -11.39 -17.50
N PRO A 226 -1.90 -12.27 -16.56
CA PRO A 226 -3.30 -12.36 -16.13
C PRO A 226 -3.71 -11.17 -15.25
N VAL A 227 -2.75 -10.58 -14.55
CA VAL A 227 -2.98 -9.44 -13.64
C VAL A 227 -1.81 -8.46 -13.66
N TYR A 228 -2.17 -7.18 -13.73
CA TYR A 228 -1.25 -6.06 -13.61
C TYR A 228 -1.78 -5.13 -12.50
N CYS A 229 -1.14 -5.17 -11.34
CA CYS A 229 -1.48 -4.31 -10.22
C CYS A 229 -0.62 -3.04 -10.21
N ILE A 230 -1.27 -1.89 -9.99
CA ILE A 230 -0.63 -0.59 -9.89
C ILE A 230 -0.99 0.18 -8.63
N SER A 231 -0.05 1.00 -8.18
CA SER A 231 -0.24 2.10 -7.23
C SER A 231 0.89 3.12 -7.38
N GLY A 232 0.96 4.11 -6.48
CA GLY A 232 2.07 5.06 -6.39
C GLY A 232 1.87 6.42 -7.06
N LEU A 233 0.67 6.72 -7.56
CA LEU A 233 0.33 8.04 -8.09
C LEU A 233 0.14 9.08 -6.96
N ASN A 234 0.03 8.64 -5.71
CA ASN A 234 -0.39 9.44 -4.56
C ASN A 234 0.56 10.58 -4.15
N ALA A 235 1.83 10.49 -4.56
CA ALA A 235 2.83 11.53 -4.31
C ALA A 235 2.90 12.61 -5.41
N ILE A 236 2.23 12.43 -6.55
CA ILE A 236 2.22 13.43 -7.62
C ILE A 236 1.26 14.56 -7.23
N VAL A 237 1.81 15.74 -6.92
CA VAL A 237 1.03 16.91 -6.47
C VAL A 237 0.77 17.97 -7.55
N ASP A 238 1.47 17.88 -8.69
CA ASP A 238 1.28 18.78 -9.84
C ASP A 238 0.27 18.19 -10.82
N GLU A 239 -0.79 18.94 -11.12
CA GLU A 239 -1.89 18.51 -11.99
C GLU A 239 -1.45 18.19 -13.42
N ARG A 240 -0.46 18.92 -13.96
CA ARG A 240 0.03 18.68 -15.32
C ARG A 240 0.83 17.39 -15.39
N ILE A 241 1.67 17.15 -14.39
CA ILE A 241 2.44 15.90 -14.26
C ILE A 241 1.47 14.73 -14.07
N MET A 242 0.49 14.85 -13.18
CA MET A 242 -0.53 13.83 -12.95
C MET A 242 -1.31 13.52 -14.23
N SER A 243 -1.80 14.55 -14.92
CA SER A 243 -2.59 14.39 -16.15
C SER A 243 -1.80 13.71 -17.27
N ALA A 244 -0.52 14.04 -17.42
CA ALA A 244 0.37 13.41 -18.39
C ALA A 244 0.65 11.94 -18.01
N LYS A 245 0.87 11.65 -16.72
CA LYS A 245 1.10 10.29 -16.24
C LYS A 245 -0.13 9.40 -16.40
N ILE A 246 -1.33 9.91 -16.11
CA ILE A 246 -2.59 9.21 -16.36
C ILE A 246 -2.73 8.87 -17.84
N GLU A 247 -2.47 9.82 -18.74
CA GLU A 247 -2.56 9.60 -20.18
C GLU A 247 -1.57 8.53 -20.66
N GLU A 248 -0.32 8.60 -20.19
CA GLU A 248 0.72 7.61 -20.45
C GLU A 248 0.28 6.20 -20.02
N LEU A 249 -0.25 6.06 -18.80
CA LEU A 249 -0.74 4.77 -18.28
C LEU A 249 -1.96 4.26 -19.04
N ILE A 250 -2.91 5.14 -19.39
CA ILE A 250 -4.08 4.75 -20.18
C ILE A 250 -3.65 4.16 -21.53
N GLN A 251 -2.71 4.80 -22.23
CA GLN A 251 -2.18 4.30 -23.50
C GLN A 251 -1.50 2.94 -23.32
N HIS A 252 -0.68 2.81 -22.27
CA HIS A 252 -0.02 1.55 -21.94
C HIS A 252 -1.03 0.41 -21.69
N PHE A 253 -2.03 0.61 -20.83
CA PHE A 253 -3.02 -0.42 -20.53
C PHE A 253 -3.95 -0.72 -21.70
N GLN A 254 -4.22 0.25 -22.57
CA GLN A 254 -4.91 -0.01 -23.83
C GLN A 254 -4.09 -0.95 -24.74
N ALA A 255 -2.78 -0.74 -24.85
CA ALA A 255 -1.90 -1.61 -25.62
C ALA A 255 -1.81 -3.04 -25.03
N VAL A 256 -1.72 -3.16 -23.70
CA VAL A 256 -1.80 -4.46 -23.00
C VAL A 256 -3.14 -5.14 -23.29
N LYS A 257 -4.27 -4.45 -23.10
CA LYS A 257 -5.61 -5.01 -23.29
C LYS A 257 -5.97 -5.33 -24.74
N GLN A 258 -5.34 -4.68 -25.72
CA GLN A 258 -5.49 -5.03 -27.13
C GLN A 258 -4.98 -6.45 -27.44
N ARG A 259 -3.95 -6.89 -26.72
CA ARG A 259 -3.37 -8.24 -26.88
C ARG A 259 -3.91 -9.23 -25.87
N ASN A 260 -4.29 -8.78 -24.69
CA ASN A 260 -4.91 -9.59 -23.65
C ASN A 260 -6.10 -8.86 -23.01
N ALA A 261 -7.28 -9.01 -23.61
CA ALA A 261 -8.51 -8.41 -23.10
C ALA A 261 -8.91 -8.94 -21.71
N ASP A 262 -8.38 -10.11 -21.34
CA ASP A 262 -8.64 -10.79 -20.07
C ASP A 262 -7.67 -10.38 -18.95
N CYS A 263 -6.61 -9.61 -19.25
CA CYS A 263 -5.70 -9.04 -18.26
C CYS A 263 -6.47 -8.10 -17.33
N ILE A 264 -6.43 -8.41 -16.04
CA ILE A 264 -7.05 -7.60 -14.98
C ILE A 264 -6.07 -6.51 -14.55
N VAL A 265 -6.43 -5.26 -14.80
CA VAL A 265 -5.73 -4.10 -14.25
C VAL A 265 -6.34 -3.76 -12.90
N TYR A 266 -5.53 -3.89 -11.85
CA TYR A 266 -5.92 -3.62 -10.47
C TYR A 266 -5.24 -2.33 -10.02
N LEU A 267 -5.98 -1.34 -9.52
CA LEU A 267 -5.40 -0.14 -8.92
C LEU A 267 -5.70 -0.13 -7.43
N GLU A 268 -4.65 -0.22 -6.60
CA GLU A 268 -4.75 -0.11 -5.14
C GLU A 268 -4.72 1.36 -4.74
N GLY A 269 -5.74 1.76 -3.98
CA GLY A 269 -5.85 3.06 -3.33
C GLY A 269 -4.67 3.36 -2.41
N ALA A 270 -4.45 4.64 -2.17
CA ALA A 270 -3.39 5.12 -1.30
C ALA A 270 -3.79 6.48 -0.71
N CYS A 271 -3.02 6.94 0.27
CA CYS A 271 -3.19 8.28 0.83
C CYS A 271 -2.57 9.34 -0.12
N TYR A 272 -3.41 10.04 -0.88
CA TYR A 272 -2.97 11.10 -1.81
C TYR A 272 -2.66 12.40 -1.08
N LEU A 273 -1.49 12.98 -1.37
CA LEU A 273 -1.10 14.30 -0.88
C LEU A 273 -2.03 15.42 -1.38
N ASN A 274 -2.61 15.24 -2.58
CA ASN A 274 -3.59 16.16 -3.14
C ASN A 274 -4.91 15.41 -3.43
N PRO A 275 -5.97 15.62 -2.62
CA PRO A 275 -7.26 14.96 -2.80
C PRO A 275 -7.93 15.22 -4.16
N GLU A 276 -7.73 16.38 -4.77
CA GLU A 276 -8.29 16.68 -6.10
C GLU A 276 -7.61 15.88 -7.22
N LEU A 277 -6.31 15.60 -7.06
CA LEU A 277 -5.60 14.75 -8.02
C LEU A 277 -5.95 13.27 -7.84
N LYS A 278 -6.28 12.83 -6.61
CA LYS A 278 -6.89 11.51 -6.41
C LYS A 278 -8.17 11.37 -7.24
N ASN A 279 -9.04 12.36 -7.15
CA ASN A 279 -10.30 12.38 -7.89
C ASN A 279 -10.06 12.24 -9.40
N LEU A 280 -9.11 13.00 -9.93
CA LEU A 280 -8.71 12.93 -11.33
C LEU A 280 -8.21 11.53 -11.74
N VAL A 281 -7.39 10.88 -10.90
CA VAL A 281 -6.89 9.51 -11.15
C VAL A 281 -8.03 8.52 -11.25
N PHE A 282 -8.91 8.45 -10.24
CA PHE A 282 -10.00 7.49 -10.23
C PHE A 282 -11.01 7.75 -11.36
N ASP A 283 -11.33 9.01 -11.64
CA ASP A 283 -12.24 9.33 -12.74
C ASP A 283 -11.69 8.88 -14.10
N ARG A 284 -10.42 9.19 -14.40
CA ARG A 284 -9.84 8.93 -15.72
C ARG A 284 -9.34 7.49 -15.90
N MET A 285 -8.68 6.91 -14.88
CA MET A 285 -8.13 5.56 -14.98
C MET A 285 -9.22 4.49 -15.03
N SER A 286 -10.44 4.80 -14.57
CA SER A 286 -11.58 3.87 -14.59
C SER A 286 -11.92 3.34 -16.00
N SER A 287 -11.47 4.00 -17.06
CA SER A 287 -11.64 3.52 -18.45
C SER A 287 -10.77 2.30 -18.80
N VAL A 288 -9.71 2.03 -18.02
CA VAL A 288 -8.76 0.94 -18.26
C VAL A 288 -8.55 0.02 -17.05
N VAL A 289 -8.89 0.49 -15.86
CA VAL A 289 -8.83 -0.30 -14.62
C VAL A 289 -10.05 -1.21 -14.51
N ASP A 290 -9.85 -2.48 -14.15
CA ASP A 290 -10.92 -3.44 -13.92
C ASP A 290 -11.33 -3.48 -12.44
N ILE A 291 -10.38 -3.33 -11.52
CA ILE A 291 -10.63 -3.44 -10.08
C ILE A 291 -9.98 -2.28 -9.34
N TYR A 292 -10.76 -1.62 -8.49
CA TYR A 292 -10.21 -0.73 -7.47
C TYR A 292 -10.08 -1.45 -6.13
N GLY A 293 -8.91 -1.34 -5.51
CA GLY A 293 -8.65 -1.71 -4.12
C GLY A 293 -8.72 -0.48 -3.21
N MET A 294 -9.35 -0.58 -2.05
CA MET A 294 -9.41 0.53 -1.08
C MET A 294 -9.72 0.07 0.34
N ASN A 295 -9.40 0.89 1.34
CA ASN A 295 -9.87 0.69 2.72
C ASN A 295 -11.23 1.37 3.00
N GLU A 296 -11.75 1.21 4.21
CA GLU A 296 -13.03 1.78 4.61
C GLU A 296 -13.04 3.31 4.69
N GLU A 297 -11.93 3.95 5.06
CA GLU A 297 -11.79 5.41 5.07
C GLU A 297 -11.85 5.99 3.65
N GLU A 298 -11.18 5.35 2.70
CA GLU A 298 -11.19 5.73 1.30
C GLU A 298 -12.58 5.56 0.69
N LEU A 299 -13.30 4.48 1.00
CA LEU A 299 -14.71 4.31 0.59
C LEU A 299 -15.57 5.48 1.09
N VAL A 300 -15.44 5.84 2.37
CA VAL A 300 -16.19 6.95 2.96
C VAL A 300 -15.87 8.27 2.26
N ASP A 301 -14.60 8.53 1.97
CA ASP A 301 -14.18 9.76 1.31
C ASP A 301 -14.71 9.85 -0.14
N HIS A 302 -14.60 8.76 -0.92
CA HIS A 302 -15.16 8.70 -2.27
C HIS A 302 -16.68 8.84 -2.28
N ALA A 303 -17.39 8.18 -1.36
CA ALA A 303 -18.84 8.31 -1.24
C ALA A 303 -19.26 9.74 -0.84
N CYS A 304 -18.52 10.35 0.08
CA CYS A 304 -18.76 11.72 0.55
C CYS A 304 -18.59 12.73 -0.59
N ARG A 305 -17.58 12.56 -1.45
CA ARG A 305 -17.40 13.36 -2.68
C ARG A 305 -18.65 13.37 -3.56
N PHE A 306 -19.37 12.25 -3.62
CA PHE A 306 -20.61 12.12 -4.39
C PHE A 306 -21.88 12.40 -3.56
N GLY A 307 -21.74 13.03 -2.39
CA GLY A 307 -22.85 13.47 -1.54
C GLY A 307 -23.50 12.37 -0.71
N LEU A 308 -22.87 11.20 -0.61
CA LEU A 308 -23.36 10.10 0.21
C LEU A 308 -22.56 10.02 1.52
N LYS A 309 -23.26 10.21 2.64
CA LYS A 309 -22.70 9.92 3.96
C LYS A 309 -22.75 8.41 4.20
N THR A 310 -21.58 7.82 4.44
CA THR A 310 -21.41 6.39 4.67
C THR A 310 -21.15 6.10 6.14
N ASP A 311 -21.83 5.09 6.66
CA ASP A 311 -21.60 4.54 8.01
C ASP A 311 -20.91 3.18 7.84
N LYS A 312 -19.61 3.14 8.15
CA LYS A 312 -18.77 1.96 7.93
C LYS A 312 -19.09 0.79 8.86
N GLU A 313 -19.83 1.03 9.94
CA GLU A 313 -20.30 -0.01 10.89
C GLU A 313 -21.65 -0.63 10.47
N ASN A 314 -22.23 -0.14 9.36
CA ASN A 314 -23.52 -0.58 8.84
C ASN A 314 -23.38 -1.16 7.43
N LEU A 315 -23.56 -2.48 7.30
CA LEU A 315 -23.38 -3.18 6.02
C LEU A 315 -24.27 -2.60 4.88
N PRO A 316 -25.57 -2.33 5.07
CA PRO A 316 -26.38 -1.67 4.03
C PRO A 316 -25.83 -0.33 3.57
N SER A 317 -25.28 0.47 4.49
CA SER A 317 -24.64 1.76 4.19
C SER A 317 -23.37 1.58 3.37
N VAL A 318 -22.52 0.63 3.74
CA VAL A 318 -21.30 0.23 3.00
C VAL A 318 -21.64 -0.23 1.59
N LEU A 319 -22.61 -1.13 1.44
CA LEU A 319 -23.01 -1.67 0.13
C LEU A 319 -23.64 -0.60 -0.76
N LYS A 320 -24.40 0.33 -0.19
CA LYS A 320 -24.92 1.49 -0.91
C LYS A 320 -23.78 2.39 -1.42
N ALA A 321 -22.73 2.58 -0.62
CA ALA A 321 -21.56 3.35 -1.03
C ALA A 321 -20.81 2.66 -2.17
N LEU A 322 -20.58 1.35 -2.08
CA LEU A 322 -19.93 0.57 -3.14
C LEU A 322 -20.74 0.59 -4.44
N GLY A 323 -22.07 0.44 -4.36
CA GLY A 323 -22.97 0.58 -5.51
C GLY A 323 -22.87 1.95 -6.17
N LEU A 324 -22.88 3.04 -5.37
CA LEU A 324 -22.67 4.39 -5.89
C LEU A 324 -21.32 4.53 -6.58
N LEU A 325 -20.25 3.96 -6.04
CA LEU A 325 -18.93 4.03 -6.67
C LEU A 325 -18.88 3.28 -8.01
N LEU A 326 -19.52 2.11 -8.13
CA LEU A 326 -19.62 1.39 -9.41
C LEU A 326 -20.50 2.12 -10.45
N GLU A 327 -21.48 2.92 -10.01
CA GLU A 327 -22.21 3.80 -10.93
C GLU A 327 -21.36 4.96 -11.45
N LYS A 328 -20.40 5.44 -10.65
CA LYS A 328 -19.53 6.57 -10.99
C LYS A 328 -18.27 6.16 -11.72
N TYR A 329 -17.75 4.98 -11.42
CA TYR A 329 -16.54 4.42 -12.00
C TYR A 329 -16.90 3.17 -12.81
N PRO A 330 -16.71 3.17 -14.14
CA PRO A 330 -16.98 2.01 -15.01
C PRO A 330 -15.99 0.84 -14.83
N VAL A 331 -15.56 0.56 -13.60
CA VAL A 331 -14.75 -0.61 -13.25
C VAL A 331 -15.63 -1.85 -13.10
N ARG A 332 -15.02 -3.03 -13.13
CA ARG A 332 -15.74 -4.31 -13.01
C ARG A 332 -16.03 -4.67 -11.57
N GLY A 333 -15.24 -4.19 -10.61
CA GLY A 333 -15.53 -4.39 -9.19
C GLY A 333 -14.62 -3.59 -8.27
N ILE A 334 -14.95 -3.62 -6.99
CA ILE A 334 -14.19 -2.99 -5.92
C ILE A 334 -13.81 -4.08 -4.91
N VAL A 335 -12.53 -4.13 -4.55
CA VAL A 335 -12.02 -4.86 -3.40
C VAL A 335 -11.88 -3.86 -2.25
N MET A 336 -12.59 -4.13 -1.16
CA MET A 336 -12.47 -3.36 0.06
C MET A 336 -11.82 -4.20 1.15
N HIS A 337 -10.86 -3.65 1.87
CA HIS A 337 -10.26 -4.27 3.04
C HIS A 337 -10.44 -3.42 4.28
N THR A 338 -10.66 -4.08 5.40
CA THR A 338 -10.78 -3.46 6.72
C THR A 338 -10.04 -4.33 7.72
N LYS A 339 -9.90 -3.86 8.96
CA LYS A 339 -9.35 -4.70 10.05
C LYS A 339 -10.20 -5.93 10.37
N ASP A 340 -11.51 -5.90 10.06
CA ASP A 340 -12.48 -6.90 10.52
C ASP A 340 -12.93 -7.87 9.42
N TYR A 341 -12.97 -7.41 8.18
CA TYR A 341 -13.34 -8.21 7.02
C TYR A 341 -12.75 -7.61 5.74
N ALA A 342 -12.76 -8.43 4.69
CA ALA A 342 -12.54 -7.98 3.34
C ALA A 342 -13.77 -8.31 2.47
N MET A 343 -13.97 -7.51 1.42
CA MET A 343 -15.13 -7.61 0.55
C MET A 343 -14.73 -7.45 -0.92
N TYR A 344 -15.37 -8.21 -1.79
CA TYR A 344 -15.45 -7.91 -3.22
C TYR A 344 -16.89 -7.55 -3.56
N PHE A 345 -17.08 -6.45 -4.29
CA PHE A 345 -18.39 -5.98 -4.76
C PHE A 345 -18.30 -5.61 -6.25
N GLY A 346 -19.04 -6.30 -7.11
CA GLY A 346 -19.11 -5.97 -8.53
C GLY A 346 -19.53 -7.14 -9.42
N GLN A 347 -19.02 -7.17 -10.64
CA GLN A 347 -19.36 -8.17 -11.64
C GLN A 347 -18.75 -9.53 -11.30
N LYS A 348 -19.42 -10.62 -11.71
CA LYS A 348 -18.80 -11.95 -11.65
C LYS A 348 -17.66 -12.03 -12.67
N LEU A 349 -16.44 -12.21 -12.19
CA LEU A 349 -15.26 -12.38 -13.03
C LEU A 349 -15.12 -13.86 -13.45
N PRO A 350 -15.05 -14.17 -14.77
CA PRO A 350 -14.86 -15.55 -15.23
C PRO A 350 -13.54 -16.14 -14.72
N ASN A 351 -13.58 -17.40 -14.28
CA ASN A 351 -12.40 -18.17 -13.83
C ASN A 351 -11.60 -17.49 -12.70
N VAL A 352 -12.24 -16.63 -11.90
CA VAL A 352 -11.62 -15.95 -10.76
C VAL A 352 -12.38 -16.35 -9.49
N ASN A 353 -11.65 -16.74 -8.46
CA ASN A 353 -12.21 -17.02 -7.15
C ASN A 353 -11.87 -15.89 -6.17
N MET A 354 -12.70 -14.84 -6.14
CA MET A 354 -12.46 -13.71 -5.23
C MET A 354 -12.51 -14.09 -3.76
N GLU A 355 -13.32 -15.08 -3.35
CA GLU A 355 -13.32 -15.56 -1.96
C GLU A 355 -11.94 -16.10 -1.55
N LYS A 356 -11.29 -16.88 -2.43
CA LYS A 356 -9.91 -17.34 -2.25
C LYS A 356 -8.96 -16.14 -2.09
N GLY A 357 -9.02 -15.18 -3.00
CA GLY A 357 -8.15 -13.99 -2.97
C GLY A 357 -8.27 -13.20 -1.68
N LEU A 358 -9.50 -12.84 -1.29
CA LEU A 358 -9.78 -12.13 -0.04
C LEU A 358 -9.30 -12.92 1.19
N THR A 359 -9.48 -14.25 1.17
CA THR A 359 -9.02 -15.13 2.26
C THR A 359 -7.50 -15.13 2.40
N ILE A 360 -6.78 -15.27 1.29
CA ILE A 360 -5.32 -15.28 1.28
C ILE A 360 -4.77 -13.89 1.63
N GLY A 361 -5.38 -12.83 1.10
CA GLY A 361 -5.06 -11.44 1.47
C GLY A 361 -5.17 -11.22 2.98
N ASN A 362 -6.31 -11.58 3.59
CA ASN A 362 -6.51 -11.47 5.03
C ASN A 362 -5.49 -12.29 5.82
N LEU A 363 -5.17 -13.51 5.38
CA LEU A 363 -4.20 -14.37 6.06
C LEU A 363 -2.78 -13.79 6.00
N MET A 364 -2.36 -13.29 4.85
CA MET A 364 -1.05 -12.67 4.67
C MET A 364 -0.93 -11.39 5.51
N ALA A 365 -1.96 -10.54 5.49
CA ALA A 365 -1.99 -9.32 6.31
C ALA A 365 -1.95 -9.64 7.81
N ALA A 366 -2.76 -10.58 8.30
CA ALA A 366 -2.72 -11.03 9.69
C ALA A 366 -1.36 -11.63 10.07
N THR A 367 -0.72 -12.34 9.15
CA THR A 367 0.62 -12.90 9.36
C THR A 367 1.68 -11.81 9.47
N ARG A 368 1.63 -10.78 8.63
CA ARG A 368 2.52 -9.63 8.73
C ARG A 368 2.28 -8.86 10.03
N ALA A 369 1.02 -8.67 10.41
CA ALA A 369 0.66 -8.03 11.67
C ALA A 369 1.18 -8.79 12.90
N ARG A 370 1.15 -10.14 12.87
CA ARG A 370 1.68 -11.02 13.92
C ARG A 370 3.20 -11.02 14.00
N THR A 371 3.88 -11.13 12.86
CA THR A 371 5.32 -11.42 12.81
C THR A 371 6.19 -10.16 12.69
N GLY A 372 5.66 -9.11 12.07
CA GLY A 372 6.38 -7.89 11.72
C GLY A 372 7.22 -7.99 10.45
N ARG A 373 7.08 -9.06 9.67
CA ARG A 373 7.80 -9.29 8.40
C ARG A 373 6.87 -9.88 7.35
N TYR A 374 7.33 -9.93 6.10
CA TYR A 374 6.66 -10.71 5.06
C TYR A 374 6.64 -12.19 5.46
N GLY A 375 5.44 -12.77 5.51
CA GLY A 375 5.22 -14.14 6.01
C GLY A 375 5.53 -15.19 4.95
N THR A 376 6.16 -16.28 5.35
CA THR A 376 6.26 -17.49 4.54
C THR A 376 4.95 -18.28 4.52
N TYR A 377 4.86 -19.32 3.70
CA TYR A 377 3.76 -20.27 3.74
C TYR A 377 3.53 -20.84 5.15
N GLN A 378 4.60 -21.22 5.86
CA GLN A 378 4.48 -21.75 7.22
C GLN A 378 3.99 -20.69 8.20
N ASP A 379 4.47 -19.44 8.09
CA ASP A 379 3.98 -18.35 8.94
C ASP A 379 2.47 -18.09 8.72
N CYS A 380 1.99 -18.22 7.48
CA CYS A 380 0.57 -18.15 7.15
C CYS A 380 -0.21 -19.31 7.78
N SER A 381 0.34 -20.53 7.74
CA SER A 381 -0.27 -21.68 8.41
C SER A 381 -0.41 -21.46 9.92
N ASP A 382 0.62 -20.95 10.57
CA ASP A 382 0.60 -20.69 12.02
C ASP A 382 -0.41 -19.59 12.38
N SER A 383 -0.60 -18.59 11.52
CA SER A 383 -1.58 -17.51 11.73
C SER A 383 -3.04 -17.98 11.61
N MET A 384 -3.31 -19.22 11.17
CA MET A 384 -4.68 -19.77 11.15
C MET A 384 -5.26 -19.97 12.55
N GLU A 385 -4.43 -20.05 13.58
CA GLU A 385 -4.86 -20.17 14.98
C GLU A 385 -5.57 -18.91 15.51
N LEU A 386 -5.41 -17.77 14.82
CA LEU A 386 -6.07 -16.53 15.17
C LEU A 386 -7.59 -16.67 14.99
N ALA A 387 -8.35 -16.11 15.94
CA ALA A 387 -9.80 -16.07 15.84
C ALA A 387 -10.24 -15.19 14.65
N LEU A 388 -11.38 -15.52 14.07
CA LEU A 388 -12.05 -14.65 13.10
C LEU A 388 -12.64 -13.44 13.82
N SER A 389 -12.67 -12.29 13.15
CA SER A 389 -13.37 -11.10 13.67
C SER A 389 -14.85 -11.40 13.88
N ALA A 390 -15.35 -11.11 15.09
CA ALA A 390 -16.77 -11.21 15.41
C ALA A 390 -17.61 -10.27 14.52
N GLU A 391 -17.06 -9.09 14.21
CA GLU A 391 -17.71 -8.09 13.38
C GLU A 391 -17.75 -8.52 11.90
N GLY A 392 -16.65 -9.07 11.39
CA GLY A 392 -16.64 -9.69 10.07
C GLY A 392 -17.62 -10.85 9.94
N ILE A 393 -17.74 -11.71 10.95
CA ILE A 393 -18.75 -12.79 11.00
C ILE A 393 -20.16 -12.21 10.98
N ARG A 394 -20.42 -11.13 11.73
CA ARG A 394 -21.71 -10.43 11.75
C ARG A 394 -22.09 -9.96 10.35
N PHE A 395 -21.19 -9.25 9.67
CA PHE A 395 -21.40 -8.77 8.29
C PHE A 395 -21.63 -9.92 7.31
N ALA A 396 -20.84 -10.99 7.40
CA ALA A 396 -21.01 -12.17 6.54
C ALA A 396 -22.37 -12.86 6.75
N HIS A 397 -22.90 -12.86 7.98
CA HIS A 397 -24.23 -13.39 8.26
C HIS A 397 -25.35 -12.47 7.75
N GLU A 398 -25.20 -11.15 7.92
CA GLU A 398 -26.16 -10.16 7.42
C GLU A 398 -26.28 -10.20 5.88
N LEU A 399 -25.15 -10.37 5.18
CA LEU A 399 -25.12 -10.48 3.72
C LEU A 399 -25.99 -11.63 3.19
N GLN A 400 -26.06 -12.76 3.90
CA GLN A 400 -26.86 -13.92 3.47
C GLN A 400 -28.37 -13.63 3.37
N HIS A 401 -28.84 -12.57 4.02
CA HIS A 401 -30.24 -12.21 4.10
C HIS A 401 -30.58 -11.00 3.22
N THR A 402 -29.65 -10.60 2.35
CA THR A 402 -29.82 -9.43 1.50
C THR A 402 -29.63 -9.82 0.04
N ASP A 403 -30.63 -9.50 -0.79
CA ASP A 403 -30.59 -9.77 -2.23
C ASP A 403 -29.81 -8.67 -2.95
N PHE A 404 -28.85 -9.07 -3.80
CA PHE A 404 -28.09 -8.16 -4.66
C PHE A 404 -28.06 -8.68 -6.10
N THR A 405 -28.07 -7.74 -7.04
CA THR A 405 -27.87 -8.01 -8.46
C THR A 405 -26.42 -8.31 -8.81
N ASP A 406 -25.49 -7.75 -8.03
CA ASP A 406 -24.05 -7.88 -8.22
C ASP A 406 -23.45 -9.03 -7.40
N CYS A 407 -22.27 -9.48 -7.80
CA CYS A 407 -21.47 -10.44 -7.05
C CYS A 407 -20.90 -9.75 -5.80
N VAL A 408 -21.31 -10.23 -4.63
CA VAL A 408 -20.77 -9.78 -3.34
C VAL A 408 -20.15 -10.96 -2.60
N CYS A 409 -18.92 -10.79 -2.12
CA CYS A 409 -18.23 -11.76 -1.30
C CYS A 409 -17.66 -11.04 -0.06
N ILE A 410 -17.92 -11.57 1.13
CA ILE A 410 -17.33 -11.08 2.39
C ILE A 410 -16.54 -12.21 3.03
N VAL A 411 -15.30 -11.92 3.42
CA VAL A 411 -14.44 -12.83 4.18
C VAL A 411 -14.04 -12.14 5.49
N PRO A 412 -14.47 -12.64 6.66
CA PRO A 412 -14.00 -12.17 7.95
C PRO A 412 -12.48 -12.33 8.08
N SER A 413 -11.83 -11.32 8.64
CA SER A 413 -10.38 -11.30 8.83
C SER A 413 -9.96 -12.14 10.03
N ARG A 414 -8.72 -12.65 10.01
CA ARG A 414 -8.05 -13.19 11.21
C ARG A 414 -7.65 -12.01 12.09
N TYR A 415 -8.38 -11.83 13.19
CA TYR A 415 -8.30 -10.61 13.99
C TYR A 415 -7.23 -10.69 15.07
N MET A 416 -6.59 -9.55 15.34
CA MET A 416 -5.61 -9.39 16.39
C MET A 416 -5.79 -8.02 17.06
N GLU A 417 -5.96 -8.01 18.38
CA GLU A 417 -6.17 -6.78 19.14
C GLU A 417 -4.88 -5.94 19.26
N HIS A 418 -3.73 -6.59 19.36
CA HIS A 418 -2.42 -5.94 19.55
C HIS A 418 -1.43 -6.40 18.48
N PRO A 419 -1.51 -5.86 17.25
CA PRO A 419 -0.58 -6.19 16.19
C PRO A 419 0.84 -5.72 16.54
N LYS A 420 1.84 -6.52 16.20
CA LYS A 420 3.26 -6.15 16.34
C LYS A 420 3.66 -5.09 15.31
N TYR A 421 2.99 -5.09 14.16
CA TYR A 421 3.33 -4.22 13.03
C TYR A 421 2.06 -3.85 12.26
N THR A 422 1.97 -2.60 11.81
CA THR A 422 0.77 -2.07 11.13
C THR A 422 1.05 -1.40 9.80
N ILE A 423 2.31 -1.24 9.42
CA ILE A 423 2.70 -0.61 8.15
C ILE A 423 2.61 -1.65 7.02
N GLY A 424 2.02 -1.27 5.89
CA GLY A 424 1.91 -2.10 4.70
C GLY A 424 0.97 -3.31 4.81
N LEU A 425 0.05 -3.32 5.78
CA LEU A 425 -0.94 -4.41 5.92
C LEU A 425 -1.90 -4.45 4.72
N GLY A 426 -2.36 -3.29 4.23
CA GLY A 426 -3.18 -3.17 3.02
C GLY A 426 -2.44 -3.69 1.78
N ASP A 427 -1.17 -3.29 1.60
CA ASP A 427 -0.33 -3.76 0.48
C ASP A 427 -0.13 -5.28 0.50
N THR A 428 0.02 -5.85 1.70
CA THR A 428 0.16 -7.29 1.92
C THR A 428 -1.15 -8.03 1.66
N PHE A 429 -2.27 -7.42 2.04
CA PHE A 429 -3.60 -7.93 1.74
C PHE A 429 -3.85 -7.95 0.22
N MET A 430 -3.55 -6.84 -0.46
CA MET A 430 -3.70 -6.71 -1.91
C MET A 430 -2.89 -7.80 -2.63
N ALA A 431 -1.64 -8.03 -2.22
CA ALA A 431 -0.78 -9.08 -2.76
C ALA A 431 -1.44 -10.47 -2.71
N GLY A 432 -2.05 -10.83 -1.57
CA GLY A 432 -2.79 -12.07 -1.44
C GLY A 432 -4.05 -12.13 -2.30
N CYS A 433 -4.75 -11.00 -2.49
CA CYS A 433 -5.90 -10.93 -3.39
C CYS A 433 -5.54 -11.23 -4.85
N LEU A 434 -4.35 -10.82 -5.30
CA LEU A 434 -3.89 -11.09 -6.67
C LEU A 434 -3.81 -12.60 -6.97
N THR A 435 -3.66 -13.46 -5.96
CA THR A 435 -3.63 -14.93 -6.15
C THR A 435 -4.93 -15.48 -6.76
N ALA A 436 -6.07 -14.81 -6.57
CA ALA A 436 -7.34 -15.19 -7.20
C ALA A 436 -7.39 -14.92 -8.71
N LEU A 437 -6.48 -14.07 -9.19
CA LEU A 437 -6.44 -13.59 -10.57
C LEU A 437 -5.43 -14.37 -11.42
N ILE A 438 -4.64 -15.26 -10.80
CA ILE A 438 -3.73 -16.18 -11.48
C ILE A 438 -4.56 -17.31 -12.10
N ARG A 439 -4.38 -17.57 -13.40
CA ARG A 439 -5.19 -18.49 -14.20
C ARG A 439 -4.35 -19.52 -14.93
#